data_AF-A0A348NSD4-F1
#
_entry.id   AF-A0A348NSD4-F1
#
_cell.length_a   1.000
_cell.length_b   1.000
_cell.length_c   1.000
_cell.angle_alpha   90.00
_cell.angle_beta   90.00
_cell.angle_gamma   90.00
#
_symmetry.space_group_name_H-M   'P 1'
#
loop_
_entity.id
_entity.type
_entity.pdbx_description
1 polymer ?
#
loop_
_entity_poly.entity_id
_entity_poly.type
_entity_poly.pdbx_seq_one_letter_code
_entity_poly.pdbx_strand_id
1 'polypeptide(L)'
;MLFFSSQLNPLPGLDGASDDLFMSHDLPQRLPAGAGTVNPIGHPNAEALMLDHLALAEAVARRYFRRNPARDEDLLQVAYIGLLKAARRFDAERGTSFAAFAAPTISGEIKRHLRDNGWFVRPPRHVQELRSRITEAVPRLAQGLGRMPGLPELAEDLGASAHEVQEAIQCAEHLYPASLDVVVSEDRDMTLADLIPGDGEELEHAELAAILSVAVRALSPREQRVVHLRFFEDRTQQEIAVELGVTQMQV
;
A
#
# COMPACT_ATOMS: atom_id res chain seq x y z
N MET A 1 7.13 5.22 48.27
CA MET A 1 7.87 4.00 47.88
C MET A 1 6.90 3.12 47.11
N LEU A 2 6.73 3.38 45.81
CA LEU A 2 5.82 2.65 44.92
C LEU A 2 6.67 2.11 43.77
N PHE A 3 6.73 0.78 43.67
CA PHE A 3 7.43 0.04 42.64
C PHE A 3 6.70 0.21 41.30
N PHE A 4 7.35 0.83 40.32
CA PHE A 4 6.94 0.79 38.92
C PHE A 4 7.34 -0.58 38.34
N SER A 5 6.36 -1.46 38.17
CA SER A 5 6.53 -2.69 37.39
C SER A 5 6.42 -2.34 35.91
N SER A 6 7.54 -2.42 35.20
CA SER A 6 7.64 -2.26 33.74
C SER A 6 7.07 -3.52 33.07
N GLN A 7 5.76 -3.51 32.82
CA GLN A 7 5.13 -4.45 31.90
C GLN A 7 5.32 -3.90 30.49
N LEU A 8 6.27 -4.48 29.75
CA LEU A 8 6.40 -4.32 28.30
C LEU A 8 5.11 -4.80 27.65
N ASN A 9 4.30 -3.86 27.16
CA ASN A 9 3.15 -4.18 26.32
C ASN A 9 3.68 -4.86 25.04
N PRO A 10 3.11 -5.99 24.59
CA PRO A 10 3.42 -6.53 23.27
C PRO A 10 3.07 -5.48 22.21
N LEU A 11 3.91 -5.39 21.17
CA LEU A 11 3.73 -4.40 20.10
C LEU A 11 2.39 -4.66 19.37
N PRO A 12 1.45 -3.70 19.36
CA PRO A 12 0.26 -3.82 18.54
C PRO A 12 0.67 -3.84 17.06
N GLY A 13 0.14 -4.79 16.29
CA GLY A 13 0.48 -4.99 14.86
C GLY A 13 1.21 -6.29 14.53
N LEU A 14 1.71 -7.04 15.53
CA LEU A 14 2.30 -8.37 15.33
C LEU A 14 1.31 -9.53 15.50
N ASP A 15 0.13 -9.30 16.08
CA ASP A 15 -0.89 -10.33 16.34
C ASP A 15 -1.80 -10.65 15.13
N GLY A 16 -1.61 -9.95 14.01
CA GLY A 16 -2.37 -10.20 12.76
C GLY A 16 -1.50 -10.44 11.51
N ALA A 17 -0.18 -10.37 11.65
CA ALA A 17 0.78 -10.56 10.56
C ALA A 17 1.78 -11.71 10.83
N SER A 18 1.48 -12.55 11.83
CA SER A 18 2.42 -13.50 12.41
C SER A 18 2.45 -14.89 11.76
N ASP A 19 1.61 -15.19 10.76
CA ASP A 19 1.60 -16.53 10.13
C ASP A 19 2.14 -16.61 8.70
N ASP A 20 2.34 -15.49 7.99
CA ASP A 20 2.48 -15.55 6.50
C ASP A 20 3.86 -15.16 5.94
N LEU A 21 4.90 -15.05 6.78
CA LEU A 21 6.27 -14.75 6.32
C LEU A 21 7.31 -15.85 6.62
N PHE A 22 6.88 -16.96 7.24
CA PHE A 22 7.69 -18.16 7.41
C PHE A 22 6.94 -19.40 6.93
N MET A 23 7.18 -19.78 5.68
CA MET A 23 7.01 -21.18 5.28
C MET A 23 8.32 -21.67 4.68
N SER A 24 9.05 -22.39 5.53
CA SER A 24 10.12 -23.31 5.19
C SER A 24 9.75 -24.18 4.00
N HIS A 25 10.77 -24.48 3.20
CA HIS A 25 10.80 -25.48 2.15
C HIS A 25 9.96 -26.72 2.47
N ASP A 26 8.83 -26.89 1.79
CA ASP A 26 8.40 -28.19 1.29
C ASP A 26 7.57 -28.00 0.02
N LEU A 27 8.16 -28.40 -1.11
CA LEU A 27 7.45 -28.58 -2.37
C LEU A 27 6.53 -29.81 -2.21
N PRO A 28 5.29 -29.81 -2.73
CA PRO A 28 4.48 -31.01 -2.75
C PRO A 28 5.23 -32.13 -3.50
N GLN A 29 5.54 -33.23 -2.80
CA GLN A 29 6.47 -34.26 -3.27
C GLN A 29 5.96 -35.15 -4.40
N ARG A 30 4.75 -34.93 -4.96
CA ARG A 30 4.29 -35.70 -6.13
C ARG A 30 3.07 -35.07 -6.80
N LEU A 31 3.22 -34.71 -8.07
CA LEU A 31 2.14 -34.52 -9.05
C LEU A 31 2.36 -35.52 -10.19
N PRO A 32 1.29 -36.02 -10.84
CA PRO A 32 1.35 -37.17 -11.73
C PRO A 32 2.23 -36.91 -12.96
N ALA A 33 3.03 -37.92 -13.31
CA ALA A 33 3.90 -37.91 -14.48
C ALA A 33 3.07 -38.10 -15.76
N GLY A 34 3.07 -37.10 -16.64
CA GLY A 34 2.56 -37.17 -18.02
C GLY A 34 3.70 -36.95 -19.01
N ALA A 35 3.85 -37.87 -19.96
CA ALA A 35 4.96 -37.98 -20.90
C ALA A 35 4.84 -37.06 -22.13
N GLY A 36 5.98 -36.69 -22.74
CA GLY A 36 6.04 -36.23 -24.13
C GLY A 36 7.26 -35.38 -24.52
N THR A 37 8.29 -36.02 -25.07
CA THR A 37 9.32 -35.42 -25.94
C THR A 37 8.67 -34.99 -27.28
N VAL A 38 8.99 -33.87 -27.94
CA VAL A 38 10.18 -33.58 -28.79
C VAL A 38 10.15 -32.08 -29.18
N ASN A 39 11.33 -31.46 -29.32
CA ASN A 39 11.56 -30.10 -29.86
C ASN A 39 12.14 -30.23 -31.28
N PRO A 40 11.82 -29.34 -32.25
CA PRO A 40 12.81 -28.29 -32.56
C PRO A 40 12.23 -26.95 -33.08
N ILE A 41 12.87 -25.86 -32.64
CA ILE A 41 12.88 -24.51 -33.25
C ILE A 41 11.49 -23.83 -33.28
N GLY A 42 11.10 -23.32 -32.10
CA GLY A 42 9.91 -22.52 -31.83
C GLY A 42 8.95 -23.27 -30.91
N HIS A 43 9.22 -23.32 -29.60
CA HIS A 43 8.61 -24.23 -28.62
C HIS A 43 7.07 -24.41 -28.78
N PRO A 44 6.61 -25.46 -29.51
CA PRO A 44 5.18 -25.79 -29.61
C PRO A 44 4.65 -26.35 -28.28
N ASN A 45 5.55 -26.60 -27.34
CA ASN A 45 5.30 -27.21 -26.04
C ASN A 45 5.20 -26.16 -24.90
N ALA A 46 5.50 -24.88 -25.14
CA ALA A 46 5.40 -23.89 -24.08
C ALA A 46 3.93 -23.65 -23.67
N GLU A 47 3.03 -23.59 -24.65
CA GLU A 47 1.60 -23.45 -24.41
C GLU A 47 1.02 -24.69 -23.71
N ALA A 48 1.35 -25.90 -24.18
CA ALA A 48 0.95 -27.15 -23.52
C ALA A 48 1.46 -27.23 -22.07
N LEU A 49 2.75 -26.95 -21.84
CA LEU A 49 3.33 -26.90 -20.49
C LEU A 49 2.64 -25.87 -19.60
N MET A 50 2.23 -24.72 -20.15
CA MET A 50 1.48 -23.72 -19.39
C MET A 50 0.10 -24.24 -19.00
N LEU A 51 -0.67 -24.75 -19.96
CA LEU A 51 -2.04 -25.24 -19.73
C LEU A 51 -2.06 -26.36 -18.69
N ASP A 52 -1.09 -27.29 -18.75
CA ASP A 52 -0.96 -28.39 -17.81
C ASP A 52 -0.58 -27.94 -16.39
N HIS A 53 -0.05 -26.72 -16.23
CA HIS A 53 0.49 -26.21 -14.96
C HIS A 53 -0.15 -24.89 -14.49
N LEU A 54 -1.33 -24.53 -15.01
CA LEU A 54 -2.07 -23.35 -14.51
C LEU A 54 -2.34 -23.45 -13.00
N ALA A 55 -2.75 -24.63 -12.53
CA ALA A 55 -2.99 -24.87 -11.10
C ALA A 55 -1.73 -24.68 -10.23
N LEU A 56 -0.53 -24.91 -10.78
CA LEU A 56 0.72 -24.61 -10.08
C LEU A 56 0.90 -23.10 -9.91
N ALA A 57 0.66 -22.32 -10.97
CA ALA A 57 0.73 -20.86 -10.89
C ALA A 57 -0.28 -20.29 -9.89
N GLU A 58 -1.54 -20.77 -9.92
CA GLU A 58 -2.55 -20.44 -8.93
C GLU A 58 -2.11 -20.77 -7.50
N ALA A 59 -1.61 -21.98 -7.27
CA ALA A 59 -1.17 -22.43 -5.95
C ALA A 59 0.00 -21.59 -5.41
N VAL A 60 0.92 -21.17 -6.29
CA VAL A 60 2.02 -20.27 -5.92
C VAL A 60 1.48 -18.86 -5.63
N ALA A 61 0.58 -18.33 -6.46
CA ALA A 61 -0.01 -17.00 -6.29
C ALA A 61 -0.81 -16.86 -4.98
N ARG A 62 -1.62 -17.88 -4.64
CA ARG A 62 -2.45 -17.90 -3.42
C ARG A 62 -1.66 -17.67 -2.13
N ARG A 63 -0.38 -18.05 -2.09
CA ARG A 63 0.51 -17.81 -0.93
C ARG A 63 0.78 -16.31 -0.69
N TYR A 64 0.55 -15.47 -1.69
CA TYR A 64 0.77 -14.02 -1.64
C TYR A 64 -0.54 -13.24 -1.52
N PHE A 65 -1.68 -13.91 -1.50
CA PHE A 65 -2.99 -13.26 -1.41
C PHE A 65 -3.20 -12.63 -0.05
N ARG A 66 -3.92 -11.52 -0.02
CA ARG A 66 -4.18 -10.73 1.20
C ARG A 66 -5.64 -10.34 1.35
N ARG A 67 -6.56 -11.13 0.77
CA ARG A 67 -8.01 -10.89 0.77
C ARG A 67 -8.36 -9.53 0.14
N ASN A 68 -7.61 -9.15 -0.90
CA ASN A 68 -7.87 -7.96 -1.71
C ASN A 68 -8.12 -8.44 -3.15
N PRO A 69 -9.39 -8.54 -3.59
CA PRO A 69 -9.73 -9.18 -4.86
C PRO A 69 -8.97 -8.61 -6.07
N ALA A 70 -8.91 -7.28 -6.21
CA ALA A 70 -8.24 -6.63 -7.35
C ALA A 70 -6.74 -6.95 -7.39
N ARG A 71 -6.07 -6.83 -6.25
CA ARG A 71 -4.64 -7.18 -6.14
C ARG A 71 -4.39 -8.67 -6.35
N ASP A 72 -5.22 -9.51 -5.77
CA ASP A 72 -5.04 -10.96 -5.82
C ASP A 72 -5.26 -11.48 -7.27
N GLU A 73 -6.16 -10.84 -8.04
CA GLU A 73 -6.29 -11.04 -9.49
C GLU A 73 -5.03 -10.60 -10.26
N ASP A 74 -4.45 -9.44 -9.95
CA ASP A 74 -3.19 -9.00 -10.56
C ASP A 74 -2.04 -9.97 -10.28
N LEU A 75 -1.93 -10.48 -9.05
CA LEU A 75 -0.94 -11.47 -8.68
C LEU A 75 -1.12 -12.78 -9.44
N LEU A 76 -2.35 -13.18 -9.70
CA LEU A 76 -2.65 -14.34 -10.54
C LEU A 76 -2.14 -14.13 -11.98
N GLN A 77 -2.37 -12.94 -12.56
CA GLN A 77 -1.86 -12.62 -13.89
C GLN A 77 -0.34 -12.61 -13.94
N VAL A 78 0.31 -12.03 -12.93
CA VAL A 78 1.77 -12.05 -12.80
C VAL A 78 2.30 -13.48 -12.68
N ALA A 79 1.59 -14.36 -11.95
CA ALA A 79 1.95 -15.76 -11.82
C ALA A 79 1.90 -16.48 -13.18
N TYR A 80 0.87 -16.21 -14.00
CA TYR A 80 0.78 -16.74 -15.36
C TYR A 80 1.90 -16.22 -16.28
N ILE A 81 2.28 -14.94 -16.16
CA ILE A 81 3.45 -14.40 -16.87
C ILE A 81 4.73 -15.14 -16.46
N GLY A 82 4.90 -15.41 -15.16
CA GLY A 82 6.02 -16.19 -14.65
C GLY A 82 6.03 -17.63 -15.16
N LEU A 83 4.86 -18.26 -15.26
CA LEU A 83 4.71 -19.60 -15.81
C LEU A 83 5.08 -19.62 -17.31
N LEU A 84 4.62 -18.64 -18.09
CA LEU A 84 5.00 -18.48 -19.50
C LEU A 84 6.51 -18.32 -19.67
N LYS A 85 7.13 -17.48 -18.83
CA LYS A 85 8.59 -17.29 -18.84
C LYS A 85 9.33 -18.57 -18.50
N ALA A 86 8.84 -19.36 -17.54
CA ALA A 86 9.39 -20.66 -17.22
C ALA A 86 9.24 -21.64 -18.40
N ALA A 87 8.05 -21.74 -18.99
CA ALA A 87 7.75 -22.63 -20.11
C ALA A 87 8.65 -22.36 -21.33
N ARG A 88 8.93 -21.08 -21.63
CA ARG A 88 9.83 -20.68 -22.73
C ARG A 88 11.31 -20.98 -22.47
N ARG A 89 11.73 -21.13 -21.21
CA ARG A 89 13.15 -21.29 -20.82
C ARG A 89 13.47 -22.70 -20.32
N PHE A 90 12.46 -23.53 -20.14
CA PHE A 90 12.62 -24.86 -19.60
C PHE A 90 13.33 -25.78 -20.60
N ASP A 91 14.26 -26.57 -20.05
CA ASP A 91 15.09 -27.51 -20.78
C ASP A 91 15.04 -28.85 -20.05
N ALA A 92 14.32 -29.81 -20.65
CA ALA A 92 14.07 -31.12 -20.05
C ALA A 92 15.34 -31.98 -19.92
N GLU A 93 16.38 -31.70 -20.70
CA GLU A 93 17.64 -32.45 -20.66
C GLU A 93 18.42 -32.20 -19.36
N ARG A 94 18.07 -31.14 -18.60
CA ARG A 94 18.69 -30.79 -17.31
C ARG A 94 18.20 -31.64 -16.13
N GLY A 95 17.31 -32.61 -16.36
CA GLY A 95 16.92 -33.62 -15.36
C GLY A 95 16.04 -33.11 -14.20
N THR A 96 15.54 -31.88 -14.25
CA THR A 96 14.64 -31.32 -13.23
C THR A 96 13.20 -31.29 -13.77
N SER A 97 12.20 -31.58 -12.92
CA SER A 97 10.80 -31.47 -13.34
C SER A 97 10.43 -30.02 -13.67
N PHE A 98 9.50 -29.83 -14.61
CA PHE A 98 9.04 -28.48 -14.98
C PHE A 98 8.49 -27.72 -13.76
N ALA A 99 7.71 -28.38 -12.91
CA ALA A 99 7.17 -27.78 -11.69
C ALA A 99 8.25 -27.25 -10.73
N ALA A 100 9.33 -28.03 -10.53
CA ALA A 100 10.45 -27.62 -9.67
C ALA A 100 11.25 -26.45 -10.26
N PHE A 101 11.29 -26.31 -11.58
CA PHE A 101 11.89 -25.16 -12.27
C PHE A 101 10.96 -23.92 -12.30
N ALA A 102 9.67 -24.13 -12.52
CA ALA A 102 8.68 -23.08 -12.69
C ALA A 102 8.33 -22.39 -11.38
N ALA A 103 8.20 -23.13 -10.26
CA ALA A 103 7.77 -22.55 -8.99
C ALA A 103 8.68 -21.41 -8.48
N PRO A 104 10.03 -21.54 -8.48
CA PRO A 104 10.92 -20.42 -8.14
C PRO A 104 10.82 -19.25 -9.12
N THR A 105 10.62 -19.53 -10.41
CA THR A 105 10.47 -18.50 -11.46
C THR A 105 9.20 -17.68 -11.24
N ILE A 106 8.07 -18.35 -11.03
CA ILE A 106 6.76 -17.74 -10.73
C ILE A 106 6.84 -16.90 -9.46
N SER A 107 7.39 -17.48 -8.38
CA SER A 107 7.58 -16.77 -7.11
C SER A 107 8.46 -15.53 -7.27
N GLY A 108 9.53 -15.61 -8.08
CA GLY A 108 10.40 -14.48 -8.37
C GLY A 108 9.68 -13.34 -9.10
N GLU A 109 8.84 -13.66 -10.08
CA GLU A 109 8.03 -12.66 -10.82
C GLU A 109 7.00 -11.99 -9.91
N ILE A 110 6.31 -12.75 -9.05
CA ILE A 110 5.38 -12.19 -8.05
C ILE A 110 6.11 -11.25 -7.09
N LYS A 111 7.24 -11.69 -6.52
CA LYS A 111 8.05 -10.87 -5.61
C LYS A 111 8.54 -9.59 -6.30
N ARG A 112 8.97 -9.68 -7.56
CA ARG A 112 9.38 -8.54 -8.37
C ARG A 112 8.22 -7.56 -8.56
N HIS A 113 7.04 -8.06 -8.94
CA HIS A 113 5.85 -7.22 -9.12
C HIS A 113 5.45 -6.53 -7.81
N LEU A 114 5.41 -7.25 -6.69
CA LEU A 114 5.10 -6.67 -5.37
C LEU A 114 6.11 -5.60 -4.96
N ARG A 115 7.40 -5.81 -5.26
CA ARG A 115 8.44 -4.82 -4.97
C ARG A 115 8.26 -3.54 -5.80
N ASP A 116 7.90 -3.68 -7.08
CA ASP A 116 7.88 -2.58 -8.03
C ASP A 116 6.52 -1.83 -8.02
N ASN A 117 5.41 -2.54 -7.81
CA ASN A 117 4.03 -2.05 -7.95
C ASN A 117 3.14 -2.31 -6.72
N GLY A 118 3.65 -2.99 -5.69
CA GLY A 118 2.85 -3.34 -4.52
C GLY A 118 2.64 -2.18 -3.54
N TRP A 119 3.21 -1.01 -3.79
CA TRP A 119 3.17 0.14 -2.89
C TRP A 119 2.13 1.16 -3.35
N PHE A 120 1.10 1.40 -2.54
CA PHE A 120 0.19 2.53 -2.77
C PHE A 120 0.91 3.88 -2.53
N VAL A 121 1.66 3.98 -1.43
CA VAL A 121 2.64 5.04 -1.19
C VAL A 121 4.01 4.40 -1.09
N ARG A 122 4.92 4.76 -1.99
CA ARG A 122 6.27 4.16 -2.04
C ARG A 122 7.17 4.77 -0.95
N PRO A 123 7.62 3.99 0.04
CA PRO A 123 8.50 4.51 1.08
C PRO A 123 9.91 4.76 0.53
N PRO A 124 10.73 5.59 1.19
CA PRO A 124 12.13 5.79 0.84
C PRO A 124 12.93 4.48 0.77
N ARG A 125 14.00 4.48 -0.03
CA ARG A 125 14.76 3.26 -0.32
C ARG A 125 15.39 2.61 0.92
N HIS A 126 15.92 3.42 1.83
CA HIS A 126 16.54 2.93 3.07
C HIS A 126 15.54 2.17 3.97
N VAL A 127 14.28 2.61 4.01
CA VAL A 127 13.21 1.94 4.77
C VAL A 127 12.87 0.57 4.16
N GLN A 128 12.83 0.47 2.82
CA GLN A 128 12.61 -0.82 2.12
C GLN A 128 13.73 -1.83 2.40
N GLU A 129 14.98 -1.36 2.41
CA GLU A 129 16.16 -2.18 2.68
C GLU A 129 16.18 -2.64 4.13
N LEU A 130 15.91 -1.73 5.07
CA LEU A 130 15.79 -2.07 6.49
C LEU A 130 14.66 -3.06 6.73
N ARG A 131 13.50 -2.90 6.09
CA ARG A 131 12.39 -3.87 6.16
C ARG A 131 12.80 -5.26 5.70
N SER A 132 13.53 -5.34 4.59
CA SER A 132 14.00 -6.62 4.05
C SER A 132 14.90 -7.32 5.08
N ARG A 133 15.80 -6.56 5.71
CA ARG A 133 16.68 -7.06 6.78
C ARG A 133 15.91 -7.46 8.04
N ILE A 134 14.87 -6.72 8.44
CA ILE A 134 13.99 -7.08 9.56
C ILE A 134 13.32 -8.44 9.30
N THR A 135 12.84 -8.65 8.07
CA THR A 135 12.18 -9.91 7.68
C THR A 135 13.12 -11.11 7.80
N GLU A 136 14.41 -10.93 7.52
CA GLU A 136 15.44 -11.96 7.70
C GLU A 136 15.90 -12.11 9.16
N ALA A 137 15.90 -11.02 9.94
CA ALA A 137 16.38 -11.01 11.32
C ALA A 137 15.38 -11.60 12.32
N VAL A 138 14.07 -11.31 12.17
CA VAL A 138 13.00 -11.81 13.06
C VAL A 138 13.06 -13.33 13.32
N PRO A 139 13.12 -14.23 12.32
CA PRO A 139 13.14 -15.68 12.55
C PRO A 139 14.44 -16.14 13.21
N ARG A 140 15.57 -15.55 12.80
CA ARG A 140 16.90 -15.87 13.30
C ARG A 140 17.00 -15.51 14.78
N LEU A 141 16.52 -14.31 15.15
CA LEU A 141 16.46 -13.87 16.54
C LEU A 141 15.43 -14.68 17.33
N ALA A 142 14.26 -14.99 16.75
CA ALA A 142 13.26 -15.79 17.43
C ALA A 142 13.77 -17.20 17.78
N GLN A 143 14.52 -17.83 16.88
CA GLN A 143 15.18 -19.11 17.14
C GLN A 143 16.23 -19.02 18.25
N GLY A 144 17.00 -17.94 18.30
CA GLY A 144 18.02 -17.72 19.34
C GLY A 144 17.45 -17.36 20.71
N LEU A 145 16.37 -16.57 20.74
CA LEU A 145 15.75 -16.07 21.97
C LEU A 145 14.68 -17.02 22.55
N GLY A 146 14.17 -17.95 21.75
CA GLY A 146 13.03 -18.80 22.12
C GLY A 146 11.71 -18.03 22.25
N ARG A 147 11.67 -16.79 21.76
CA ARG A 147 10.49 -15.89 21.73
C ARG A 147 10.66 -14.86 20.63
N MET A 148 9.58 -14.13 20.31
CA MET A 148 9.66 -13.02 19.37
C MET A 148 10.61 -11.92 19.87
N PRO A 149 11.44 -11.33 18.97
CA PRO A 149 12.30 -10.21 19.32
C PRO A 149 11.48 -8.91 19.46
N GLY A 150 11.89 -8.06 20.40
CA GLY A 150 11.37 -6.70 20.56
C GLY A 150 12.09 -5.67 19.67
N LEU A 151 11.57 -4.43 19.64
CA LEU A 151 12.20 -3.31 18.93
C LEU A 151 13.67 -3.08 19.31
N PRO A 152 14.07 -3.10 20.61
CA PRO A 152 15.47 -2.86 20.98
C PRO A 152 16.43 -3.93 20.44
N GLU A 153 15.98 -5.19 20.44
CA GLU A 153 16.78 -6.34 20.01
C GLU A 153 16.96 -6.34 18.49
N LEU A 154 15.92 -5.95 17.75
CA LEU A 154 16.00 -5.73 16.31
C LEU A 154 16.90 -4.55 15.96
N ALA A 155 16.81 -3.44 16.71
CA ALA A 155 17.64 -2.26 16.52
C ALA A 155 19.13 -2.59 16.70
N GLU A 156 19.46 -3.34 17.75
CA GLU A 156 20.83 -3.78 18.05
C GLU A 156 21.38 -4.73 16.97
N ASP A 157 20.65 -5.78 16.59
CA ASP A 157 21.10 -6.75 15.58
C ASP A 157 21.25 -6.12 14.19
N LEU A 158 20.40 -5.14 13.86
CA LEU A 158 20.41 -4.47 12.57
C LEU A 158 21.29 -3.21 12.53
N GLY A 159 21.88 -2.78 13.64
CA GLY A 159 22.67 -1.56 13.71
C GLY A 159 21.87 -0.33 13.23
N ALA A 160 20.59 -0.27 13.58
CA ALA A 160 19.67 0.80 13.25
C ALA A 160 19.04 1.38 14.53
N SER A 161 18.50 2.59 14.47
CA SER A 161 17.77 3.15 15.61
C SER A 161 16.42 2.45 15.78
N ALA A 162 15.90 2.41 17.03
CA ALA A 162 14.56 1.90 17.29
C ALA A 162 13.48 2.62 16.48
N HIS A 163 13.67 3.92 16.20
CA HIS A 163 12.78 4.71 15.36
C HIS A 163 12.76 4.21 13.92
N GLU A 164 13.93 4.02 13.29
CA GLU A 164 14.01 3.50 11.92
C GLU A 164 13.43 2.08 11.82
N VAL A 165 13.66 1.24 12.84
CA VAL A 165 13.07 -0.11 12.89
C VAL A 165 11.54 -0.03 13.00
N GLN A 166 11.02 0.86 13.84
CA GLN A 166 9.59 1.08 13.98
C GLN A 166 8.95 1.60 12.68
N GLU A 167 9.58 2.58 12.03
CA GLU A 167 9.15 3.13 10.75
C GLU A 167 9.11 2.05 9.66
N ALA A 168 10.15 1.19 9.59
CA ALA A 168 10.20 0.08 8.65
C ALA A 168 9.17 -1.02 8.96
N ILE A 169 8.80 -1.22 10.24
CA ILE A 169 7.71 -2.12 10.63
C ILE A 169 6.37 -1.57 10.14
N GLN A 170 6.09 -0.31 10.45
CA GLN A 170 4.85 0.38 10.09
C GLN A 170 4.64 0.48 8.59
N CYS A 171 5.71 0.60 7.78
CA CYS A 171 5.59 0.64 6.32
C CYS A 171 4.84 -0.56 5.70
N ALA A 172 4.83 -1.74 6.34
CA ALA A 172 4.07 -2.88 5.83
C ALA A 172 2.56 -2.77 6.07
N GLU A 173 2.13 -2.02 7.09
CA GLU A 173 0.71 -1.75 7.35
C GLU A 173 0.16 -0.74 6.32
N HIS A 174 1.03 0.10 5.76
CA HIS A 174 0.69 1.11 4.75
C HIS A 174 0.83 0.62 3.31
N LEU A 175 1.07 -0.69 3.10
CA LEU A 175 1.18 -1.25 1.74
C LEU A 175 -0.11 -1.02 0.94
N TYR A 176 -1.26 -1.06 1.63
CA TYR A 176 -2.58 -0.78 1.09
C TYR A 176 -3.41 -0.05 2.15
N PRO A 177 -3.78 1.23 1.93
CA PRO A 177 -4.71 1.90 2.83
C PRO A 177 -6.06 1.17 2.84
N ALA A 178 -6.76 1.23 3.98
CA ALA A 178 -8.15 0.80 4.03
C ALA A 178 -9.00 1.65 3.08
N SER A 179 -9.96 1.02 2.39
CA SER A 179 -10.90 1.79 1.55
C SER A 179 -11.85 2.59 2.45
N LEU A 180 -12.08 3.84 2.08
CA LEU A 180 -13.06 4.69 2.74
C LEU A 180 -14.49 4.19 2.52
N ASP A 181 -14.73 3.43 1.46
CA ASP A 181 -16.03 2.81 1.15
C ASP A 181 -16.28 1.52 1.94
N VAL A 182 -15.36 1.11 2.83
CA VAL A 182 -15.59 -0.06 3.69
C VAL A 182 -16.80 0.23 4.58
N VAL A 183 -17.83 -0.60 4.42
CA VAL A 183 -19.02 -0.57 5.25
C VAL A 183 -18.66 -1.06 6.66
N VAL A 184 -18.95 -0.24 7.66
CA VAL A 184 -18.59 -0.48 9.07
C VAL A 184 -19.78 -0.82 9.96
N SER A 185 -21.02 -0.62 9.48
CA SER A 185 -22.25 -0.99 10.20
C SER A 185 -22.86 -2.29 9.67
N GLU A 186 -23.55 -3.04 10.54
CA GLU A 186 -24.27 -4.26 10.17
C GLU A 186 -25.45 -3.96 9.20
N ASP A 187 -26.08 -2.80 9.37
CA ASP A 187 -27.20 -2.32 8.55
C ASP A 187 -26.76 -1.76 7.18
N ARG A 188 -25.45 -1.70 6.94
CA ARG A 188 -24.80 -1.19 5.70
C ARG A 188 -25.00 0.30 5.38
N ASP A 189 -25.48 1.08 6.33
CA ASP A 189 -25.76 2.50 6.14
C ASP A 189 -24.56 3.43 6.42
N MET A 190 -23.43 2.90 6.90
CA MET A 190 -22.27 3.71 7.28
C MET A 190 -20.97 3.13 6.75
N THR A 191 -20.17 3.99 6.14
CA THR A 191 -18.85 3.71 5.59
C THR A 191 -17.74 4.21 6.53
N LEU A 192 -16.51 3.77 6.31
CA LEU A 192 -15.34 4.27 7.03
C LEU A 192 -15.14 5.78 6.79
N ALA A 193 -15.50 6.29 5.60
CA ALA A 193 -15.47 7.70 5.26
C ALA A 193 -16.31 8.54 6.23
N ASP A 194 -17.51 8.06 6.58
CA ASP A 194 -18.47 8.77 7.43
C ASP A 194 -17.99 8.94 8.87
N LEU A 195 -17.02 8.12 9.31
CA LEU A 195 -16.40 8.20 10.63
C LEU A 195 -15.25 9.20 10.69
N ILE A 196 -14.74 9.65 9.54
CA ILE A 196 -13.65 10.63 9.48
C ILE A 196 -14.27 12.01 9.71
N PRO A 197 -13.93 12.70 10.81
CA PRO A 197 -14.43 14.04 11.03
C PRO A 197 -13.92 14.95 9.91
N GLY A 198 -14.82 15.71 9.30
CA GLY A 198 -14.43 16.86 8.50
C GLY A 198 -13.66 17.85 9.38
N ASP A 199 -12.76 18.60 8.75
CA ASP A 199 -11.93 19.66 9.31
C ASP A 199 -12.76 20.86 9.84
N GLY A 200 -14.09 20.84 9.63
CA GLY A 200 -15.00 21.88 10.10
C GLY A 200 -14.97 23.15 9.25
N GLU A 201 -14.18 23.19 8.18
CA GLU A 201 -14.05 24.35 7.28
C GLU A 201 -15.39 24.84 6.73
N GLU A 202 -16.34 23.93 6.47
CA GLU A 202 -17.67 24.27 5.99
C GLU A 202 -18.48 25.07 7.03
N LEU A 203 -18.35 24.73 8.32
CA LEU A 203 -19.01 25.44 9.40
C LEU A 203 -18.36 26.81 9.63
N GLU A 204 -17.02 26.87 9.59
CA GLU A 204 -16.26 28.12 9.69
C GLU A 204 -16.60 29.07 8.53
N HIS A 205 -16.69 28.56 7.31
CA HIS A 205 -17.10 29.34 6.14
C HIS A 205 -18.55 29.84 6.26
N ALA A 206 -19.47 29.03 6.76
CA ALA A 206 -20.85 29.43 6.98
C ALA A 206 -20.97 30.54 8.04
N GLU A 207 -20.22 30.43 9.14
CA GLU A 207 -20.14 31.46 10.18
C GLU A 207 -19.55 32.76 9.63
N LEU A 208 -18.42 32.68 8.91
CA LEU A 208 -17.78 33.84 8.30
C LEU A 208 -18.69 34.53 7.29
N ALA A 209 -19.42 33.77 6.47
CA ALA A 209 -20.40 34.30 5.53
C ALA A 209 -21.56 35.02 6.24
N ALA A 210 -22.04 34.48 7.36
CA ALA A 210 -23.07 35.11 8.17
C ALA A 210 -22.59 36.46 8.75
N ILE A 211 -21.36 36.51 9.28
CA ILE A 211 -20.74 37.73 9.82
C ILE A 211 -20.54 38.76 8.71
N LEU A 212 -19.96 38.36 7.57
CA LEU A 212 -19.73 39.22 6.40
C LEU A 212 -21.04 39.80 5.86
N SER A 213 -22.11 39.02 5.80
CA SER A 213 -23.43 39.49 5.34
C SER A 213 -23.95 40.65 6.19
N VAL A 214 -23.78 40.58 7.53
CA VAL A 214 -24.17 41.67 8.43
C VAL A 214 -23.26 42.90 8.23
N ALA A 215 -21.95 42.69 8.16
CA ALA A 215 -20.98 43.78 7.97
C ALA A 215 -21.21 44.54 6.65
N VAL A 216 -21.42 43.82 5.54
CA VAL A 216 -21.67 44.42 4.22
C VAL A 216 -22.99 45.19 4.21
N ARG A 217 -24.03 44.72 4.89
CA ARG A 217 -25.32 45.46 4.99
C ARG A 217 -25.20 46.76 5.78
N ALA A 218 -24.24 46.87 6.70
CA ALA A 218 -24.00 48.09 7.47
C ALA A 218 -23.23 49.17 6.67
N LEU A 219 -22.56 48.77 5.58
CA LEU A 219 -21.89 49.70 4.68
C LEU A 219 -22.90 50.57 3.92
N SER A 220 -22.48 51.79 3.59
CA SER A 220 -23.25 52.66 2.68
C SER A 220 -23.35 52.04 1.27
N PRO A 221 -24.34 52.45 0.46
CA PRO A 221 -24.49 51.93 -0.91
C PRO A 221 -23.21 52.09 -1.76
N ARG A 222 -22.44 53.15 -1.49
CA ARG A 222 -21.17 53.43 -2.18
C ARG A 222 -20.08 52.44 -1.77
N GLU A 223 -19.93 52.18 -0.47
CA GLU A 223 -18.95 51.22 0.05
C GLU A 223 -19.30 49.78 -0.36
N GLN A 224 -20.59 49.41 -0.36
CA GLN A 224 -21.05 48.12 -0.89
C GLN A 224 -20.66 47.96 -2.37
N ARG A 225 -20.80 49.02 -3.17
CA ARG A 225 -20.40 49.01 -4.58
C ARG A 225 -18.88 48.84 -4.73
N VAL A 226 -18.06 49.49 -3.90
CA VAL A 226 -16.59 49.30 -3.90
C VAL A 226 -16.24 47.84 -3.60
N VAL A 227 -16.81 47.25 -2.54
CA VAL A 227 -16.56 45.85 -2.16
C VAL A 227 -16.98 44.91 -3.28
N HIS A 228 -18.14 45.13 -3.91
CA HIS A 228 -18.60 44.32 -5.03
C HIS A 228 -17.64 44.38 -6.23
N LEU A 229 -17.27 45.60 -6.66
CA LEU A 229 -16.34 45.78 -7.77
C LEU A 229 -14.97 45.15 -7.48
N ARG A 230 -14.50 45.21 -6.24
CA ARG A 230 -13.19 44.69 -5.85
C ARG A 230 -13.13 43.18 -5.75
N PHE A 231 -14.14 42.55 -5.13
CA PHE A 231 -14.09 41.14 -4.74
C PHE A 231 -14.99 40.22 -5.59
N PHE A 232 -15.93 40.76 -6.39
CA PHE A 232 -16.79 39.98 -7.27
C PHE A 232 -16.55 40.28 -8.77
N GLU A 233 -16.10 41.50 -9.09
CA GLU A 233 -15.72 41.87 -10.47
C GLU A 233 -14.19 41.95 -10.66
N ASP A 234 -13.39 41.62 -9.63
CA ASP A 234 -11.91 41.63 -9.63
C ASP A 234 -11.26 42.94 -10.12
N ARG A 235 -11.97 44.07 -10.04
CA ARG A 235 -11.44 45.35 -10.51
C ARG A 235 -10.31 45.87 -9.63
N THR A 236 -9.37 46.58 -10.23
CA THR A 236 -8.32 47.30 -9.53
C THR A 236 -8.85 48.57 -8.87
N GLN A 237 -8.15 49.06 -7.84
CA GLN A 237 -8.52 50.30 -7.16
C GLN A 237 -8.61 51.51 -8.12
N GLN A 238 -7.76 51.54 -9.16
CA GLN A 238 -7.82 52.57 -10.20
C GLN A 238 -9.09 52.48 -11.05
N GLU A 239 -9.44 51.28 -11.52
CA GLU A 239 -10.66 51.07 -12.32
C GLU A 239 -11.92 51.42 -11.52
N ILE A 240 -11.95 51.05 -10.24
CA ILE A 240 -13.04 51.42 -9.31
C ILE A 240 -13.11 52.93 -9.11
N ALA A 241 -11.97 53.60 -8.96
CA ALA A 241 -11.91 55.06 -8.79
C ALA A 241 -12.45 55.80 -10.02
N VAL A 242 -12.09 55.31 -11.22
CA VAL A 242 -12.61 55.82 -12.50
C VAL A 242 -14.12 55.62 -12.60
N GLU A 243 -14.63 54.43 -12.26
CA GLU A 243 -16.07 54.14 -12.29
C GLU A 243 -16.88 55.02 -11.31
N LEU A 244 -16.33 55.27 -10.12
CA LEU A 244 -16.99 56.04 -9.07
C LEU A 244 -16.71 57.55 -9.13
N GLY A 245 -15.93 58.02 -10.11
CA GLY A 245 -15.60 59.43 -10.31
C GLY A 245 -14.79 60.05 -9.17
N VAL A 246 -13.92 59.28 -8.53
CA VAL A 246 -13.09 59.73 -7.40
C VAL A 246 -11.61 59.44 -7.61
N THR A 247 -10.79 59.94 -6.69
CA THR A 247 -9.36 59.63 -6.70
C THR A 247 -9.10 58.21 -6.20
N GLN A 248 -8.03 57.58 -6.67
CA GLN A 248 -7.63 56.23 -6.24
C GLN A 248 -7.49 56.13 -4.70
N MET A 249 -7.01 57.18 -4.04
CA MET A 249 -6.79 57.21 -2.59
C MET A 249 -8.09 57.28 -1.77
N GLN A 250 -9.24 57.56 -2.42
CA GLN A 250 -10.56 57.58 -1.80
C GLN A 250 -11.33 56.25 -1.98
N VAL A 251 -10.75 55.28 -2.68
CA VAL A 251 -11.25 53.90 -2.84
C VAL A 251 -10.52 53.00 -1.86
#